data_AF-A0A1G1E5E0-F1
#
_entry.id   AF-A0A1G1E5E0-F1
#
_cell.length_a   1.000
_cell.length_b   1.000
_cell.length_c   1.000
_cell.angle_alpha   90.00
_cell.angle_beta   90.00
_cell.angle_gamma   90.00
#
_symmetry.space_group_name_H-M   'P 1'
#
loop_
_entity.id
_entity.type
_entity.pdbx_description
1 polymer ?
#
loop_
_entity_poly.entity_id
_entity_poly.type
_entity_poly.pdbx_seq_one_letter_code
_entity_poly.pdbx_strand_id
1 'polypeptide(L)'
;MGASKWARGFFCSILFLFLGIKQAGAGGYYFYGFGDRAASLGYSFIGLADDATAIYWNPAGLTQLHQKQIRGGFWQMIQYNYKDRNHVSNTNINRLAQDMDPRRGDFLTAIYPEEPNYFRDDEMGTPLALMQDIEAAWQWKGYHFGAGFYTPLGTASSWQDRNRLPSQSLIDGRLWGNFFLAINNISVAKEILPGLSIGSGFNFLWGKMGQDGHKAFLDPDNPGRNYGYDYEAKGWGWGVEGVFGVLYQMSPQLQVGAVYRTGGTLKFTGENEERHTLLQIADKADFRWRLLNPPTWGIGIAFRPHPRLLIVADWQREDWTRARYNFNQHNHRSSRSFLLQDMDMDLNWHAIDDFRVGVEYKVAENFFLRAGH
;
A
#
# COMPACT_ATOMS: atom_id res chain seq x y z
N MET A 1 31.55 51.64 -9.97
CA MET A 1 32.50 50.70 -9.32
C MET A 1 32.57 51.10 -7.85
N GLY A 2 32.23 50.31 -6.85
CA GLY A 2 31.77 48.93 -6.73
C GLY A 2 31.72 48.62 -5.23
N ALA A 3 30.77 47.76 -4.84
CA ALA A 3 30.76 46.84 -3.68
C ALA A 3 31.18 47.36 -2.28
N SER A 4 30.56 47.03 -1.15
CA SER A 4 29.43 46.17 -0.82
C SER A 4 29.26 46.30 0.70
N LYS A 5 28.12 46.82 1.18
CA LYS A 5 27.70 46.76 2.58
C LYS A 5 26.62 45.68 2.74
N TRP A 6 27.00 44.41 2.59
CA TRP A 6 26.12 43.27 2.89
C TRP A 6 26.96 42.10 3.42
N ALA A 7 27.19 42.11 4.73
CA ALA A 7 27.64 40.94 5.48
C ALA A 7 27.34 41.16 6.97
N ARG A 8 26.05 41.18 7.33
CA ARG A 8 25.63 40.81 8.69
C ARG A 8 24.97 39.45 8.57
N GLY A 9 25.76 38.43 8.88
CA GLY A 9 25.34 37.04 8.88
C GLY A 9 24.17 36.85 9.84
N PHE A 10 23.01 36.54 9.27
CA PHE A 10 21.96 35.85 9.99
C PHE A 10 22.36 34.37 9.97
N PHE A 11 22.92 33.90 11.07
CA PHE A 11 23.14 32.49 11.34
C PHE A 11 21.74 31.82 11.39
N CYS A 12 21.27 31.31 10.25
CA CYS A 12 20.15 30.37 10.24
C CYS A 12 20.67 29.05 10.80
N SER A 13 20.60 28.92 12.11
CA SER A 13 20.71 27.63 12.80
C SER A 13 19.58 26.74 12.27
N ILE A 14 19.91 25.86 11.32
CA ILE A 14 19.03 24.79 10.86
C ILE A 14 18.94 23.80 12.03
N LEU A 15 17.96 24.02 12.90
CA LEU A 15 17.62 23.09 13.96
C LEU A 15 16.80 21.96 13.32
N PHE A 16 17.48 20.89 12.89
CA PHE A 16 16.81 19.63 12.57
C PHE A 16 16.29 19.04 13.89
N LEU A 17 15.05 19.38 14.25
CA LEU A 17 14.30 18.66 15.28
C LEU A 17 13.94 17.29 14.71
N PHE A 18 14.84 16.32 14.89
CA PHE A 18 14.50 14.91 14.82
C PHE A 18 13.60 14.61 16.01
N LEU A 19 12.29 14.83 15.86
CA LEU A 19 11.30 14.23 16.76
C LEU A 19 11.41 12.72 16.55
N GLY A 20 12.07 12.05 17.50
CA GLY A 20 12.27 10.61 17.52
C GLY A 20 10.97 9.87 17.83
N ILE A 21 9.96 10.00 16.98
CA ILE A 21 8.81 9.08 16.98
C ILE A 21 9.26 7.87 16.17
N LYS A 22 9.29 6.71 16.82
CA LYS A 22 9.53 5.44 16.12
C LYS A 22 8.41 5.27 15.11
N GLN A 23 8.72 5.33 13.81
CA GLN A 23 7.85 4.79 12.78
C GLN A 23 7.69 3.30 13.06
N ALA A 24 6.54 2.92 13.61
CA ALA A 24 6.06 1.55 13.49
C ALA A 24 5.34 1.50 12.14
N GLY A 25 5.83 0.67 11.22
CA GLY A 25 5.13 0.38 9.96
C GLY A 25 3.86 -0.41 10.24
N ALA A 26 2.86 0.25 10.82
CA ALA A 26 1.52 -0.27 11.02
C ALA A 26 0.63 0.43 9.99
N GLY A 27 0.23 -0.29 8.95
CA GLY A 27 -0.65 0.22 7.89
C GLY A 27 -1.27 -0.89 7.04
N GLY A 28 -0.93 -2.16 7.27
CA GLY A 28 -1.31 -3.24 6.37
C GLY A 28 -0.77 -2.94 4.96
N TYR A 29 -1.67 -2.84 3.99
CA TYR A 29 -1.34 -2.44 2.62
C TYR A 29 -1.57 -0.95 2.34
N TYR A 30 -1.90 -0.16 3.38
CA TYR A 30 -2.12 1.28 3.28
C TYR A 30 -0.92 1.98 2.68
N PHE A 31 -1.21 2.95 1.82
CA PHE A 31 -0.25 3.78 1.14
C PHE A 31 -0.37 5.22 1.60
N TYR A 32 0.77 5.81 1.98
CA TYR A 32 0.85 7.14 2.57
C TYR A 32 0.32 8.27 1.69
N GLY A 33 0.19 8.06 0.38
CA GLY A 33 -0.38 9.01 -0.59
C GLY A 33 0.61 9.43 -1.67
N PHE A 34 0.16 10.30 -2.58
CA PHE A 34 0.96 10.75 -3.73
C PHE A 34 0.97 12.28 -3.85
N GLY A 35 1.78 12.77 -4.78
CA GLY A 35 2.09 14.20 -4.96
C GLY A 35 3.43 14.60 -4.34
N ASP A 36 4.33 15.12 -5.17
CA ASP A 36 5.68 15.57 -4.80
C ASP A 36 5.66 16.59 -3.67
N ARG A 37 4.73 17.55 -3.75
CA ARG A 37 4.55 18.56 -2.71
C ARG A 37 4.02 17.94 -1.43
N ALA A 38 2.99 17.10 -1.50
CA ALA A 38 2.45 16.40 -0.33
C ALA A 38 3.53 15.53 0.36
N ALA A 39 4.26 14.72 -0.40
CA ALA A 39 5.34 13.87 0.11
C ALA A 39 6.43 14.70 0.83
N SER A 40 6.82 15.84 0.25
CA SER A 40 7.82 16.74 0.88
C SER A 40 7.32 17.47 2.14
N LEU A 41 6.00 17.45 2.39
CA LEU A 41 5.34 17.97 3.58
C LEU A 41 4.92 16.87 4.56
N GLY A 42 5.55 15.69 4.48
CA GLY A 42 5.23 14.55 5.35
C GLY A 42 3.82 14.01 5.09
N TYR A 43 3.31 14.19 3.88
CA TYR A 43 1.94 13.83 3.48
C TYR A 43 0.83 14.58 4.25
N SER A 44 1.15 15.68 4.94
CA SER A 44 0.17 16.59 5.54
C SER A 44 -0.40 17.52 4.46
N PHE A 45 -1.58 17.16 3.95
CA PHE A 45 -2.21 17.82 2.82
C PHE A 45 -3.74 17.88 2.87
N ILE A 46 -4.41 17.33 3.89
CA ILE A 46 -5.88 17.37 4.07
C ILE A 46 -6.37 18.81 4.20
N GLY A 47 -5.69 19.61 5.03
CA GLY A 47 -6.02 21.00 5.27
C GLY A 47 -5.50 21.98 4.22
N LEU A 48 -4.56 21.54 3.38
CA LEU A 48 -3.92 22.35 2.35
C LEU A 48 -4.56 22.14 0.97
N ALA A 49 -4.51 20.91 0.44
CA ALA A 49 -5.20 20.46 -0.79
C ALA A 49 -5.27 21.48 -1.93
N ASP A 50 -4.16 22.16 -2.24
CA ASP A 50 -4.11 23.33 -3.13
C ASP A 50 -3.48 23.03 -4.51
N ASP A 51 -3.43 21.76 -4.92
CA ASP A 51 -3.04 21.31 -6.26
C ASP A 51 -3.95 20.17 -6.78
N ALA A 52 -3.71 19.71 -8.01
CA ALA A 52 -4.52 18.66 -8.65
C ALA A 52 -4.59 17.34 -7.87
N THR A 53 -3.65 17.06 -6.95
CA THR A 53 -3.69 15.87 -6.09
C THR A 53 -4.77 15.97 -5.00
N ALA A 54 -5.45 17.11 -4.88
CA ALA A 54 -6.63 17.31 -4.03
C ALA A 54 -7.72 16.23 -4.26
N ILE A 55 -7.80 15.64 -5.46
CA ILE A 55 -8.72 14.53 -5.74
C ILE A 55 -8.52 13.33 -4.81
N TYR A 56 -7.29 13.12 -4.33
CA TYR A 56 -6.98 12.14 -3.31
C TYR A 56 -7.08 12.76 -1.93
N TRP A 57 -6.37 13.86 -1.66
CA TRP A 57 -6.22 14.40 -0.30
C TRP A 57 -7.50 14.97 0.30
N ASN A 58 -8.19 15.84 -0.42
CA ASN A 58 -9.43 16.49 -0.01
C ASN A 58 -10.09 17.14 -1.24
N PRO A 59 -11.13 16.54 -1.83
CA PRO A 59 -11.74 17.05 -3.05
C PRO A 59 -12.24 18.50 -2.97
N ALA A 60 -12.58 19.00 -1.77
CA ALA A 60 -12.96 20.41 -1.60
C ALA A 60 -11.84 21.37 -2.02
N GLY A 61 -10.58 20.91 -1.97
CA GLY A 61 -9.38 21.63 -2.39
C GLY A 61 -9.36 22.06 -3.85
N LEU A 62 -10.10 21.35 -4.71
CA LEU A 62 -10.25 21.70 -6.13
C LEU A 62 -10.78 23.14 -6.32
N THR A 63 -11.52 23.68 -5.36
CA THR A 63 -12.03 25.07 -5.38
C THR A 63 -10.92 26.14 -5.34
N GLN A 64 -9.73 25.77 -4.88
CA GLN A 64 -8.56 26.64 -4.84
C GLN A 64 -7.85 26.70 -6.21
N LEU A 65 -8.21 25.82 -7.15
CA LEU A 65 -7.57 25.70 -8.45
C LEU A 65 -8.33 26.54 -9.49
N HIS A 66 -7.83 27.75 -9.71
CA HIS A 66 -8.43 28.70 -10.67
C HIS A 66 -7.96 28.48 -12.12
N GLN A 67 -6.87 27.74 -12.32
CA GLN A 67 -6.33 27.41 -13.63
C GLN A 67 -6.45 25.92 -13.88
N LYS A 68 -6.53 25.54 -15.16
CA LYS A 68 -6.42 24.13 -15.54
C LYS A 68 -5.05 23.61 -15.12
N GLN A 69 -5.02 22.50 -14.41
CA GLN A 69 -3.78 21.83 -14.03
C GLN A 69 -3.78 20.42 -14.59
N ILE A 70 -2.61 19.98 -15.05
CA ILE A 70 -2.31 18.58 -15.29
C ILE A 70 -1.01 18.31 -14.53
N ARG A 71 -1.01 17.24 -13.74
CA ARG A 71 0.15 16.78 -12.98
C ARG A 71 0.34 15.30 -13.26
N GLY A 72 1.57 14.85 -13.14
CA GLY A 72 1.86 13.43 -13.14
C GLY A 72 3.18 13.17 -12.43
N GLY A 73 3.16 12.15 -11.60
CA GLY A 73 4.28 11.72 -10.78
C GLY A 73 4.75 10.32 -11.20
N PHE A 74 6.05 10.12 -11.01
CA PHE A 74 6.67 8.80 -11.06
C PHE A 74 7.42 8.60 -9.75
N TRP A 75 7.10 7.49 -9.08
CA TRP A 75 7.65 7.16 -7.78
C TRP A 75 8.31 5.81 -7.84
N GLN A 76 9.49 5.74 -7.25
CA GLN A 76 10.25 4.53 -7.12
C GLN A 76 10.36 4.21 -5.63
N MET A 77 9.78 3.08 -5.22
CA MET A 77 10.12 2.53 -3.91
C MET A 77 11.50 1.87 -4.00
N ILE A 78 12.37 2.22 -3.06
CA ILE A 78 13.71 1.63 -2.96
C ILE A 78 13.55 0.15 -2.61
N GLN A 79 14.25 -0.71 -3.33
CA GLN A 79 14.30 -2.14 -3.03
C GLN A 79 14.93 -2.34 -1.65
N TYR A 80 14.27 -3.13 -0.83
CA TYR A 80 14.82 -3.57 0.45
C TYR A 80 14.76 -5.09 0.51
N ASN A 81 15.70 -5.65 1.27
CA ASN A 81 15.62 -7.03 1.73
C ASN A 81 15.20 -6.98 3.19
N TYR A 82 14.19 -7.76 3.56
CA TYR A 82 13.87 -7.98 4.96
C TYR A 82 14.42 -9.32 5.42
N LYS A 83 14.93 -9.35 6.65
CA LYS A 83 15.43 -10.56 7.31
C LYS A 83 14.46 -10.98 8.41
N ASP A 84 13.96 -12.21 8.32
CA ASP A 84 13.26 -12.86 9.44
C ASP A 84 13.70 -14.33 9.53
N ARG A 85 14.16 -14.73 10.72
CA ARG A 85 14.72 -16.06 10.98
C ARG A 85 13.70 -17.20 10.80
N ASN A 86 12.41 -16.91 10.67
CA ASN A 86 11.34 -17.90 10.48
C ASN A 86 10.41 -17.59 9.29
N HIS A 87 10.88 -16.83 8.28
CA HIS A 87 10.03 -16.19 7.26
C HIS A 87 9.19 -17.15 6.40
N VAL A 88 9.76 -18.30 6.00
CA VAL A 88 9.07 -19.28 5.15
C VAL A 88 9.00 -20.60 5.88
N SER A 89 7.79 -20.94 6.31
CA SER A 89 7.51 -22.21 6.97
C SER A 89 7.46 -23.35 5.96
N ASN A 90 7.84 -24.53 6.44
CA ASN A 90 7.73 -25.78 5.72
C ASN A 90 6.93 -26.74 6.60
N THR A 91 5.64 -26.45 6.72
CA THR A 91 4.79 -27.07 7.74
C THR A 91 4.47 -28.52 7.37
N ASN A 92 4.43 -29.41 8.36
CA ASN A 92 4.10 -30.82 8.12
C ASN A 92 2.70 -30.96 7.50
N ILE A 93 2.59 -31.75 6.43
CA ILE A 93 1.34 -31.97 5.69
C ILE A 93 0.15 -32.39 6.58
N ASN A 94 0.40 -33.21 7.60
CA ASN A 94 -0.65 -33.69 8.50
C ASN A 94 -1.20 -32.56 9.39
N ARG A 95 -0.41 -31.51 9.63
CA ARG A 95 -0.82 -30.33 10.40
C ARG A 95 -1.55 -29.31 9.51
N LEU A 96 -1.11 -29.12 8.26
CA LEU A 96 -1.74 -28.20 7.32
C LEU A 96 -3.21 -28.55 7.03
N ALA A 97 -3.52 -29.84 6.92
CA ALA A 97 -4.89 -30.31 6.73
C ALA A 97 -5.85 -29.95 7.90
N GLN A 98 -5.31 -29.50 9.03
CA GLN A 98 -6.06 -29.19 10.26
C GLN A 98 -5.94 -27.72 10.68
N ASP A 99 -4.80 -27.05 10.41
CA ASP A 99 -4.42 -25.76 11.04
C ASP A 99 -3.76 -24.74 10.06
N MET A 100 -4.06 -24.75 8.76
CA MET A 100 -3.50 -23.77 7.81
C MET A 100 -3.70 -22.31 8.29
N ASP A 101 -2.61 -21.57 8.48
CA ASP A 101 -2.65 -20.16 8.89
C ASP A 101 -1.83 -19.27 7.96
N PRO A 102 -2.46 -18.44 7.11
CA PRO A 102 -1.74 -17.56 6.20
C PRO A 102 -0.87 -16.51 6.92
N ARG A 103 -1.11 -16.22 8.21
CA ARG A 103 -0.25 -15.32 9.00
C ARG A 103 1.10 -15.93 9.35
N ARG A 104 1.22 -17.26 9.33
CA ARG A 104 2.48 -17.99 9.60
C ARG A 104 3.31 -18.22 8.33
N GLY A 105 2.80 -17.83 7.17
CA GLY A 105 3.44 -18.10 5.89
C GLY A 105 3.47 -19.59 5.57
N ASP A 106 2.38 -20.32 5.87
CA ASP A 106 2.17 -21.73 5.52
C ASP A 106 1.98 -21.89 3.99
N PHE A 107 3.06 -21.69 3.22
CA PHE A 107 3.06 -21.75 1.76
C PHE A 107 3.63 -23.06 1.20
N LEU A 108 4.50 -23.73 1.96
CA LEU A 108 5.21 -24.94 1.57
C LEU A 108 5.00 -26.04 2.62
N THR A 109 5.05 -27.29 2.16
CA THR A 109 4.65 -28.44 2.97
C THR A 109 5.75 -29.47 3.08
N ALA A 110 6.04 -29.92 4.30
CA ALA A 110 6.99 -30.98 4.60
C ALA A 110 6.30 -32.34 4.52
N ILE A 111 6.89 -33.25 3.74
CA ILE A 111 6.44 -34.64 3.58
C ILE A 111 7.25 -35.57 4.46
N TYR A 112 8.58 -35.38 4.51
CA TYR A 112 9.49 -36.22 5.27
C TYR A 112 9.92 -35.56 6.59
N PRO A 113 10.16 -36.36 7.65
CA PRO A 113 10.61 -35.83 8.95
C PRO A 113 11.96 -35.12 8.92
N GLU A 114 12.84 -35.45 7.96
CA GLU A 114 14.15 -34.82 7.82
C GLU A 114 14.13 -33.43 7.19
N GLU A 115 12.99 -33.04 6.60
CA GLU A 115 12.83 -31.70 6.06
C GLU A 115 12.80 -30.67 7.19
N PRO A 116 13.45 -29.51 7.00
CA PRO A 116 13.47 -28.51 8.03
C PRO A 116 12.08 -27.87 8.15
N ASN A 117 11.66 -27.49 9.36
CA ASN A 117 10.39 -26.77 9.58
C ASN A 117 10.42 -25.33 9.03
N TYR A 118 11.63 -24.77 8.87
CA TYR A 118 11.89 -23.45 8.30
C TYR A 118 13.09 -23.53 7.39
N PHE A 119 13.04 -22.82 6.29
CA PHE A 119 14.17 -22.72 5.37
C PHE A 119 15.30 -21.87 5.97
N ARG A 120 16.53 -22.01 5.44
CA ARG A 120 17.72 -21.33 5.96
C ARG A 120 17.86 -19.90 5.45
N ASP A 121 17.41 -19.63 4.23
CA ASP A 121 17.44 -18.26 3.70
C ASP A 121 16.37 -17.41 4.40
N ASP A 122 16.85 -16.43 5.18
CA ASP A 122 16.03 -15.50 5.95
C ASP A 122 15.74 -14.20 5.20
N GLU A 123 16.31 -14.01 4.00
CA GLU A 123 16.15 -12.83 3.18
C GLU A 123 15.01 -12.95 2.17
N MET A 124 14.08 -12.00 2.20
CA MET A 124 13.05 -11.83 1.19
C MET A 124 13.26 -10.50 0.49
N GLY A 125 13.43 -10.55 -0.83
CA GLY A 125 13.65 -9.37 -1.65
C GLY A 125 12.34 -8.82 -2.19
N THR A 126 12.17 -7.50 -2.15
CA THR A 126 11.13 -6.81 -2.94
C THR A 126 11.76 -6.28 -4.22
N PRO A 127 11.32 -6.72 -5.42
CA PRO A 127 11.80 -6.15 -6.66
C PRO A 127 11.29 -4.70 -6.79
N LEU A 128 11.77 -4.02 -7.82
CA LEU A 128 11.47 -2.62 -8.09
C LEU A 128 9.94 -2.40 -8.19
N ALA A 129 9.41 -1.58 -7.30
CA ALA A 129 8.02 -1.14 -7.34
C ALA A 129 7.95 0.28 -7.91
N LEU A 130 7.24 0.42 -9.03
CA LEU A 130 7.00 1.69 -9.70
C LEU A 130 5.57 2.12 -9.47
N MET A 131 5.38 3.33 -8.96
CA MET A 131 4.07 3.93 -8.76
C MET A 131 3.95 5.15 -9.67
N GLN A 132 2.78 5.33 -10.26
CA GLN A 132 2.51 6.42 -11.18
C GLN A 132 1.23 7.10 -10.77
N ASP A 133 1.20 8.39 -11.01
CA ASP A 133 0.00 9.18 -10.88
C ASP A 133 -0.12 10.16 -12.04
N ILE A 134 -1.36 10.47 -12.39
CA ILE A 134 -1.70 11.52 -13.33
C ILE A 134 -3.04 12.11 -12.92
N GLU A 135 -3.09 13.42 -12.74
CA GLU A 135 -4.30 14.14 -12.38
C GLU A 135 -4.51 15.33 -13.29
N ALA A 136 -5.78 15.62 -13.55
CA ALA A 136 -6.22 16.83 -14.17
C ALA A 136 -7.26 17.50 -13.28
N ALA A 137 -7.15 18.82 -13.16
CA ALA A 137 -8.15 19.65 -12.51
C ALA A 137 -8.57 20.78 -13.43
N TRP A 138 -9.87 21.06 -13.48
CA TRP A 138 -10.44 22.13 -14.29
C TRP A 138 -11.71 22.71 -13.66
N GLN A 139 -12.11 23.89 -14.12
CA GLN A 139 -13.34 24.54 -13.69
C GLN A 139 -14.31 24.71 -14.85
N TRP A 140 -15.60 24.55 -14.56
CA TRP A 140 -16.67 24.81 -15.51
C TRP A 140 -17.95 25.25 -14.79
N LYS A 141 -18.48 26.43 -15.19
CA LYS A 141 -19.73 27.01 -14.67
C LYS A 141 -19.82 27.08 -13.12
N GLY A 142 -18.72 27.48 -12.47
CA GLY A 142 -18.65 27.60 -11.01
C GLY A 142 -18.54 26.28 -10.25
N TYR A 143 -18.33 25.18 -10.96
CA TYR A 143 -17.94 23.89 -10.39
C TYR A 143 -16.48 23.61 -10.72
N HIS A 144 -15.78 22.98 -9.78
CA HIS A 144 -14.42 22.52 -9.94
C HIS A 144 -14.45 21.01 -10.07
N PHE A 145 -13.72 20.48 -11.04
CA PHE A 145 -13.68 19.07 -11.37
C PHE A 145 -12.24 18.59 -11.29
N GLY A 146 -12.09 17.34 -10.87
CA GLY A 146 -10.83 16.63 -10.86
C GLY A 146 -11.03 15.24 -11.43
N ALA A 147 -10.04 14.74 -12.13
CA ALA A 147 -9.99 13.35 -12.55
C ALA A 147 -8.54 12.88 -12.50
N GLY A 148 -8.31 11.63 -12.16
CA GLY A 148 -6.96 11.10 -12.16
C GLY A 148 -6.89 9.60 -12.00
N PHE A 149 -5.68 9.10 -12.21
CA PHE A 149 -5.30 7.72 -12.04
C PHE A 149 -4.07 7.70 -11.15
N TYR A 150 -4.05 6.82 -10.15
CA TYR A 150 -2.89 6.62 -9.29
C TYR A 150 -2.78 5.16 -8.86
N THR A 151 -1.55 4.69 -8.65
CA THR A 151 -1.27 3.31 -8.24
C THR A 151 -0.76 3.28 -6.80
N PRO A 152 -1.66 3.29 -5.79
CA PRO A 152 -1.24 3.37 -4.40
C PRO A 152 -0.53 2.10 -3.91
N LEU A 153 -0.63 0.99 -4.63
CA LEU A 153 0.07 -0.22 -4.23
C LEU A 153 0.52 -0.99 -5.45
N GLY A 154 1.81 -1.29 -5.49
CA GLY A 154 2.40 -2.20 -6.46
C GLY A 154 3.60 -2.83 -5.78
N THR A 155 3.40 -4.00 -5.19
CA THR A 155 4.47 -4.72 -4.50
C THR A 155 4.63 -6.09 -5.13
N ALA A 156 5.85 -6.58 -5.08
CA ALA A 156 6.13 -7.96 -5.34
C ALA A 156 7.15 -8.43 -4.31
N SER A 157 7.30 -9.73 -4.21
CA SER A 157 8.29 -10.33 -3.35
C SER A 157 8.78 -11.61 -3.97
N SER A 158 10.07 -11.86 -3.79
CA SER A 158 10.73 -13.06 -4.27
C SER A 158 11.59 -13.64 -3.16
N TRP A 159 11.51 -14.95 -3.01
CA TRP A 159 12.29 -15.73 -2.06
C TRP A 159 12.72 -17.04 -2.72
N GLN A 160 13.96 -17.47 -2.44
CA GLN A 160 14.48 -18.74 -2.92
C GLN A 160 15.45 -19.31 -1.89
N ASP A 161 15.42 -20.62 -1.69
CA ASP A 161 16.39 -21.29 -0.84
C ASP A 161 16.68 -22.70 -1.35
N ARG A 162 17.96 -23.04 -1.41
CA ARG A 162 18.43 -24.36 -1.84
C ARG A 162 19.42 -24.92 -0.85
N ASN A 163 19.01 -25.97 -0.16
CA ASN A 163 19.79 -26.59 0.91
C ASN A 163 20.04 -28.06 0.70
N ARG A 164 21.15 -28.52 1.27
CA ARG A 164 21.46 -29.93 1.46
C ARG A 164 21.19 -30.31 2.92
N LEU A 165 20.41 -31.37 3.11
CA LEU A 165 20.06 -31.92 4.41
C LEU A 165 21.17 -32.85 4.93
N PRO A 166 21.19 -33.17 6.25
CA PRO A 166 22.14 -34.13 6.81
C PRO A 166 22.08 -35.51 6.13
N SER A 167 20.92 -35.89 5.60
CA SER A 167 20.69 -37.11 4.81
C SER A 167 21.26 -37.06 3.38
N GLN A 168 22.00 -36.01 3.00
CA GLN A 168 22.46 -35.73 1.62
C GLN A 168 21.36 -35.38 0.62
N SER A 169 20.08 -35.50 0.99
CA SER A 169 18.95 -35.03 0.19
C SER A 169 19.02 -33.52 -0.02
N LEU A 170 18.54 -33.06 -1.17
CA LEU A 170 18.46 -31.65 -1.55
C LEU A 170 17.01 -31.17 -1.48
N ILE A 171 16.82 -29.99 -0.92
CA ILE A 171 15.54 -29.28 -0.91
C ILE A 171 15.75 -27.93 -1.60
N ASP A 172 14.90 -27.62 -2.59
CA ASP A 172 14.90 -26.35 -3.33
C ASP A 172 13.50 -25.76 -3.23
N GLY A 173 13.37 -24.57 -2.66
CA GLY A 173 12.11 -23.86 -2.48
C GLY A 173 12.19 -22.49 -3.13
N ARG A 174 11.13 -22.08 -3.84
CA ARG A 174 11.01 -20.76 -4.46
C ARG A 174 9.60 -20.24 -4.29
N LEU A 175 9.49 -18.97 -3.95
CA LEU A 175 8.22 -18.26 -3.82
C LEU A 175 8.35 -16.93 -4.54
N TRP A 176 7.35 -16.61 -5.35
CA TRP A 176 7.17 -15.30 -5.94
C TRP A 176 5.72 -14.87 -5.72
N GLY A 177 5.50 -13.60 -5.44
CA GLY A 177 4.15 -13.07 -5.32
C GLY A 177 4.11 -11.60 -5.68
N ASN A 178 3.00 -11.15 -6.21
CA ASN A 178 2.75 -9.75 -6.48
C ASN A 178 1.31 -9.33 -6.18
N PHE A 179 1.16 -8.07 -5.83
CA PHE A 179 -0.11 -7.41 -5.67
C PHE A 179 -0.03 -6.00 -6.22
N PHE A 180 -0.99 -5.65 -7.05
CA PHE A 180 -1.11 -4.35 -7.69
C PHE A 180 -2.52 -3.80 -7.47
N LEU A 181 -2.61 -2.50 -7.18
CA LEU A 181 -3.82 -1.73 -7.03
C LEU A 181 -3.67 -0.42 -7.79
N ALA A 182 -4.63 -0.16 -8.66
CA ALA A 182 -4.84 1.12 -9.30
C ALA A 182 -6.18 1.72 -8.88
N ILE A 183 -6.22 3.04 -8.78
CA ILE A 183 -7.42 3.79 -8.46
C ILE A 183 -7.63 4.84 -9.53
N ASN A 184 -8.83 4.85 -10.10
CA ASN A 184 -9.31 5.95 -10.93
C ASN A 184 -10.24 6.80 -10.09
N ASN A 185 -10.00 8.10 -10.03
CA ASN A 185 -10.84 9.05 -9.32
C ASN A 185 -11.51 10.00 -10.30
N ILE A 186 -12.77 10.30 -10.03
CA ILE A 186 -13.44 11.51 -10.52
C ILE A 186 -13.99 12.27 -9.32
N SER A 187 -13.81 13.59 -9.30
CA SER A 187 -14.19 14.45 -8.18
C SER A 187 -14.83 15.74 -8.69
N VAL A 188 -15.74 16.28 -7.88
CA VAL A 188 -16.38 17.58 -8.07
C VAL A 188 -16.38 18.35 -6.76
N ALA A 189 -16.17 19.65 -6.83
CA ALA A 189 -16.17 20.54 -5.70
C ALA A 189 -16.80 21.89 -6.02
N LYS A 190 -17.25 22.57 -4.96
CA LYS A 190 -17.88 23.88 -5.05
C LYS A 190 -17.70 24.65 -3.75
N GLU A 191 -17.43 25.94 -3.88
CA GLU A 191 -17.54 26.90 -2.78
C GLU A 191 -19.02 27.21 -2.55
N ILE A 192 -19.52 26.89 -1.35
CA ILE A 192 -20.94 26.99 -1.00
C ILE A 192 -21.25 28.26 -0.21
N LEU A 193 -20.28 28.77 0.55
CA LEU A 193 -20.31 30.06 1.25
C LEU A 193 -18.91 30.67 1.12
N PRO A 194 -18.75 32.00 1.31
CA PRO A 194 -17.44 32.63 1.28
C PRO A 194 -16.45 31.91 2.22
N GLY A 195 -15.41 31.33 1.63
CA GLY A 195 -14.37 30.57 2.31
C GLY A 195 -14.74 29.13 2.69
N LEU A 196 -15.98 28.67 2.49
CA LEU A 196 -16.40 27.29 2.77
C LEU A 196 -16.64 26.51 1.48
N SER A 197 -15.85 25.47 1.29
CA SER A 197 -15.90 24.58 0.14
C SER A 197 -16.25 23.16 0.54
N ILE A 198 -17.02 22.49 -0.31
CA ILE A 198 -17.30 21.07 -0.21
C ILE A 198 -16.86 20.37 -1.49
N GLY A 199 -16.49 19.11 -1.37
CA GLY A 199 -16.15 18.26 -2.50
C GLY A 199 -16.58 16.82 -2.28
N SER A 200 -16.83 16.12 -3.37
CA SER A 200 -17.11 14.69 -3.37
C SER A 200 -16.42 14.05 -4.57
N GLY A 201 -15.97 12.83 -4.39
CA GLY A 201 -15.38 12.03 -5.44
C GLY A 201 -15.78 10.58 -5.36
N PHE A 202 -15.56 9.89 -6.47
CA PHE A 202 -15.79 8.48 -6.66
C PHE A 202 -14.47 7.84 -7.10
N ASN A 203 -14.07 6.82 -6.35
CA ASN A 203 -12.89 5.99 -6.62
C ASN A 203 -13.36 4.64 -7.19
N PHE A 204 -12.87 4.28 -8.37
CA PHE A 204 -12.92 2.93 -8.89
C PHE A 204 -11.58 2.24 -8.64
N LEU A 205 -11.60 1.19 -7.83
CA LEU A 205 -10.42 0.42 -7.43
C LEU A 205 -10.34 -0.80 -8.33
N TRP A 206 -9.18 -1.03 -8.94
CA TRP A 206 -8.88 -2.20 -9.75
C TRP A 206 -7.58 -2.84 -9.27
N GLY A 207 -7.62 -4.12 -8.95
CA GLY A 207 -6.48 -4.84 -8.42
C GLY A 207 -6.15 -6.09 -9.22
N LYS A 208 -4.87 -6.47 -9.19
CA LYS A 208 -4.36 -7.73 -9.74
C LYS A 208 -3.42 -8.37 -8.74
N MET A 209 -3.48 -9.69 -8.64
CA MET A 209 -2.59 -10.48 -7.80
C MET A 209 -2.08 -11.70 -8.54
N GLY A 210 -0.91 -12.16 -8.13
CA GLY A 210 -0.24 -13.34 -8.65
C GLY A 210 0.64 -13.95 -7.57
N GLN A 211 0.75 -15.26 -7.55
CA GLN A 211 1.62 -16.00 -6.66
C GLN A 211 2.07 -17.28 -7.34
N ASP A 212 3.37 -17.56 -7.25
CA ASP A 212 3.99 -18.77 -7.75
C ASP A 212 4.80 -19.39 -6.61
N GLY A 213 4.60 -20.68 -6.39
CA GLY A 213 5.35 -21.47 -5.44
C GLY A 213 5.91 -22.72 -6.08
N HIS A 214 7.19 -22.99 -5.85
CA HIS A 214 7.85 -24.19 -6.31
C HIS A 214 8.63 -24.81 -5.16
N LYS A 215 8.57 -26.14 -5.07
CA LYS A 215 9.43 -26.89 -4.18
C LYS A 215 9.81 -28.22 -4.79
N ALA A 216 11.08 -28.59 -4.67
CA ALA A 216 11.59 -29.90 -5.04
C ALA A 216 12.35 -30.54 -3.87
N PHE A 217 12.11 -31.83 -3.65
CA PHE A 217 12.90 -32.67 -2.77
C PHE A 217 13.55 -33.77 -3.60
N LEU A 218 14.87 -33.89 -3.50
CA LEU A 218 15.68 -34.84 -4.26
C LEU A 218 16.57 -35.65 -3.31
N ASP A 219 16.36 -36.95 -3.26
CA ASP A 219 17.18 -37.94 -2.56
C ASP A 219 18.01 -38.72 -3.62
N PRO A 220 19.34 -38.49 -3.69
CA PRO A 220 20.21 -39.21 -4.62
C PRO A 220 20.24 -40.72 -4.39
N ASP A 221 20.09 -41.15 -3.14
CA ASP A 221 20.25 -42.55 -2.73
C ASP A 221 18.93 -43.32 -2.86
N ASN A 222 17.80 -42.61 -2.81
CA ASN A 222 16.48 -43.20 -3.02
C ASN A 222 15.59 -42.32 -3.93
N PRO A 223 15.75 -42.42 -5.25
CA PRO A 223 15.00 -41.61 -6.21
C PRO A 223 13.47 -41.77 -6.12
N GLY A 224 12.97 -42.87 -5.54
CA GLY A 224 11.54 -43.09 -5.31
C GLY A 224 10.92 -42.13 -4.29
N ARG A 225 11.75 -41.44 -3.49
CA ARG A 225 11.31 -40.41 -2.54
C ARG A 225 11.17 -39.03 -3.16
N ASN A 226 11.70 -38.84 -4.37
CA ASN A 226 11.75 -37.52 -5.01
C ASN A 226 10.35 -36.98 -5.26
N TYR A 227 10.16 -35.70 -4.98
CA TYR A 227 8.91 -35.03 -5.30
C TYR A 227 9.12 -33.60 -5.75
N GLY A 228 8.19 -33.15 -6.60
CA GLY A 228 8.01 -31.76 -6.97
C GLY A 228 6.63 -31.30 -6.51
N TYR A 229 6.58 -30.06 -6.07
CA TYR A 229 5.39 -29.33 -5.69
C TYR A 229 5.38 -27.99 -6.41
N ASP A 230 4.29 -27.69 -7.11
CA ASP A 230 4.07 -26.45 -7.84
C ASP A 230 2.72 -25.87 -7.41
N TYR A 231 2.68 -24.56 -7.22
CA TYR A 231 1.48 -23.78 -6.91
C TYR A 231 1.48 -22.51 -7.75
N GLU A 232 0.36 -22.21 -8.39
CA GLU A 232 0.15 -20.95 -9.10
C GLU A 232 -1.21 -20.39 -8.70
N ALA A 233 -1.26 -19.11 -8.37
CA ALA A 233 -2.48 -18.36 -8.14
C ALA A 233 -2.44 -17.07 -8.95
N LYS A 234 -3.52 -16.77 -9.66
CA LYS A 234 -3.66 -15.49 -10.37
C LYS A 234 -5.09 -15.00 -10.31
N GLY A 235 -5.25 -13.71 -10.06
CA GLY A 235 -6.58 -13.12 -10.01
C GLY A 235 -6.58 -11.63 -10.21
N TRP A 236 -7.77 -11.12 -10.42
CA TRP A 236 -8.03 -9.69 -10.49
C TRP A 236 -9.34 -9.39 -9.78
N GLY A 237 -9.50 -8.14 -9.38
CA GLY A 237 -10.66 -7.72 -8.62
C GLY A 237 -10.93 -6.24 -8.79
N TRP A 238 -12.10 -5.85 -8.32
CA TRP A 238 -12.49 -4.45 -8.32
C TRP A 238 -13.33 -4.10 -7.09
N GLY A 239 -13.37 -2.81 -6.80
CA GLY A 239 -14.15 -2.21 -5.72
C GLY A 239 -14.48 -0.77 -6.04
N VAL A 240 -15.31 -0.17 -5.20
CA VAL A 240 -15.68 1.24 -5.29
C VAL A 240 -15.59 1.89 -3.91
N GLU A 241 -15.27 3.18 -3.89
CA GLU A 241 -15.18 3.97 -2.68
C GLU A 241 -15.66 5.41 -2.97
N GLY A 242 -16.36 6.01 -2.02
CA GLY A 242 -16.67 7.44 -2.03
C GLY A 242 -15.66 8.22 -1.19
N VAL A 243 -15.31 9.43 -1.66
CA VAL A 243 -14.54 10.41 -0.89
C VAL A 243 -15.33 11.70 -0.74
N PHE A 244 -15.31 12.30 0.44
CA PHE A 244 -16.03 13.52 0.76
C PHE A 244 -15.09 14.46 1.51
N GLY A 245 -15.06 15.71 1.09
CA GLY A 245 -14.14 16.71 1.58
C GLY A 245 -14.84 18.00 1.96
N VAL A 246 -14.32 18.66 3.00
CA VAL A 246 -14.69 20.02 3.39
C VAL A 246 -13.40 20.81 3.59
N LEU A 247 -13.41 22.06 3.15
CA LEU A 247 -12.38 23.05 3.46
C LEU A 247 -13.03 24.35 3.92
N TYR A 248 -12.44 24.96 4.94
CA TYR A 248 -12.87 26.25 5.44
C TYR A 248 -11.68 27.20 5.62
N GLN A 249 -11.69 28.30 4.88
CA GLN A 249 -10.77 29.42 5.01
C GLN A 249 -11.25 30.32 6.16
N MET A 250 -10.80 30.02 7.38
CA MET A 250 -11.17 30.77 8.59
C MET A 250 -10.64 32.21 8.59
N SER A 251 -9.45 32.42 8.02
CA SER A 251 -8.82 33.74 7.86
C SER A 251 -7.79 33.68 6.72
N PRO A 252 -7.20 34.79 6.25
CA PRO A 252 -6.13 34.73 5.25
C PRO A 252 -4.91 33.89 5.65
N GLN A 253 -4.73 33.63 6.95
CA GLN A 253 -3.59 32.88 7.50
C GLN A 253 -3.96 31.44 7.88
N LEU A 254 -5.24 31.12 8.08
CA LEU A 254 -5.66 29.83 8.63
C LEU A 254 -6.74 29.20 7.75
N GLN A 255 -6.46 27.97 7.33
CA GLN A 255 -7.38 27.10 6.64
C GLN A 255 -7.45 25.77 7.38
N VAL A 256 -8.65 25.19 7.45
CA VAL A 256 -8.87 23.87 8.02
C VAL A 256 -9.60 22.99 7.02
N GLY A 257 -9.36 21.69 7.09
CA GLY A 257 -10.00 20.71 6.23
C GLY A 257 -10.41 19.47 6.99
N ALA A 258 -11.39 18.77 6.44
CA ALA A 258 -11.77 17.43 6.86
C ALA A 258 -12.06 16.58 5.63
N VAL A 259 -11.71 15.30 5.71
CA VAL A 259 -11.96 14.32 4.65
C VAL A 259 -12.50 13.03 5.25
N TYR A 260 -13.41 12.38 4.54
CA TYR A 260 -13.91 11.05 4.84
C TYR A 260 -13.93 10.21 3.57
N ARG A 261 -13.36 9.00 3.65
CA ARG A 261 -13.45 7.96 2.64
C ARG A 261 -14.25 6.80 3.21
N THR A 262 -15.21 6.32 2.44
CA THR A 262 -16.12 5.25 2.87
C THR A 262 -15.43 3.91 3.07
N GLY A 263 -14.21 3.75 2.55
CA GLY A 263 -13.63 2.44 2.32
C GLY A 263 -14.45 1.66 1.29
N GLY A 264 -14.22 0.35 1.24
CA GLY A 264 -14.93 -0.55 0.35
C GLY A 264 -14.45 -1.99 0.49
N THR A 265 -14.89 -2.84 -0.42
CA THR A 265 -14.42 -4.24 -0.50
C THR A 265 -14.03 -4.53 -1.93
N LEU A 266 -12.77 -4.86 -2.16
CA LEU A 266 -12.31 -5.38 -3.43
C LEU A 266 -12.69 -6.85 -3.52
N LYS A 267 -13.47 -7.19 -4.55
CA LYS A 267 -13.90 -8.56 -4.81
C LYS A 267 -12.99 -9.13 -5.90
N PHE A 268 -12.04 -9.94 -5.49
CA PHE A 268 -11.15 -10.67 -6.38
C PHE A 268 -11.77 -11.99 -6.82
N THR A 269 -11.52 -12.31 -8.08
CA THR A 269 -11.80 -13.61 -8.69
C THR A 269 -10.57 -14.07 -9.45
N GLY A 270 -10.29 -15.36 -9.43
CA GLY A 270 -9.13 -15.91 -10.10
C GLY A 270 -9.11 -17.43 -10.08
N GLU A 271 -7.98 -17.97 -10.49
CA GLU A 271 -7.73 -19.40 -10.57
C GLU A 271 -6.49 -19.73 -9.74
N ASN A 272 -6.54 -20.88 -9.06
CA ASN A 272 -5.43 -21.50 -8.37
C ASN A 272 -5.19 -22.89 -8.94
N GLU A 273 -3.92 -23.25 -9.12
CA GLU A 273 -3.48 -24.57 -9.57
C GLU A 273 -2.44 -25.12 -8.59
N GLU A 274 -2.55 -26.41 -8.28
CA GLU A 274 -1.66 -27.13 -7.39
C GLU A 274 -1.24 -28.45 -8.05
N ARG A 275 0.05 -28.78 -7.98
CA ARG A 275 0.56 -30.07 -8.42
C ARG A 275 1.56 -30.62 -7.41
N HIS A 276 1.38 -31.88 -7.03
CA HIS A 276 2.30 -32.61 -6.18
C HIS A 276 2.59 -33.99 -6.78
N THR A 277 3.85 -34.26 -7.17
CA THR A 277 4.16 -35.47 -7.94
C THR A 277 4.06 -36.77 -7.13
N LEU A 278 4.54 -36.76 -5.88
CA LEU A 278 4.51 -37.96 -5.01
C LEU A 278 3.11 -38.33 -4.54
N LEU A 279 2.30 -37.34 -4.14
CA LEU A 279 0.91 -37.55 -3.72
C LEU A 279 -0.06 -37.69 -4.91
N GLN A 280 0.44 -37.53 -6.14
CA GLN A 280 -0.35 -37.56 -7.37
C GLN A 280 -1.52 -36.57 -7.35
N ILE A 281 -1.27 -35.38 -6.80
CA ILE A 281 -2.21 -34.26 -6.79
C ILE A 281 -1.96 -33.41 -8.02
N ALA A 282 -3.02 -33.05 -8.72
CA ALA A 282 -3.02 -32.14 -9.84
C ALA A 282 -4.40 -31.48 -9.87
N ASP A 283 -4.56 -30.44 -9.07
CA ASP A 283 -5.82 -29.78 -8.82
C ASP A 283 -5.84 -28.35 -9.34
N LYS A 284 -7.05 -27.92 -9.65
CA LYS A 284 -7.35 -26.55 -10.07
C LYS A 284 -8.65 -26.13 -9.40
N ALA A 285 -8.69 -24.90 -8.88
CA ALA A 285 -9.87 -24.31 -8.26
C ALA A 285 -10.04 -22.86 -8.70
N ASP A 286 -11.29 -22.41 -8.81
CA ASP A 286 -11.61 -21.00 -8.93
C ASP A 286 -11.67 -20.40 -7.53
N PHE A 287 -11.07 -19.23 -7.30
CA PHE A 287 -11.16 -18.56 -6.01
C PHE A 287 -11.96 -17.26 -6.05
N ARG A 288 -12.54 -16.93 -4.91
CA ARG A 288 -13.13 -15.62 -4.60
C ARG A 288 -12.52 -15.10 -3.32
N TRP A 289 -11.88 -13.94 -3.40
CA TRP A 289 -11.27 -13.29 -2.26
C TRP A 289 -11.88 -11.91 -2.04
N ARG A 290 -12.25 -11.60 -0.79
CA ARG A 290 -12.74 -10.28 -0.39
C ARG A 290 -11.66 -9.57 0.41
N LEU A 291 -11.08 -8.52 -0.17
CA LEU A 291 -10.10 -7.67 0.49
C LEU A 291 -10.78 -6.39 0.97
N LEU A 292 -10.72 -6.12 2.28
CA LEU A 292 -11.25 -4.89 2.86
C LEU A 292 -10.33 -3.71 2.54
N ASN A 293 -10.89 -2.66 1.95
CA ASN A 293 -10.32 -1.32 1.96
C ASN A 293 -10.95 -0.53 3.10
N PRO A 294 -10.19 -0.17 4.15
CA PRO A 294 -10.78 0.40 5.36
C PRO A 294 -11.37 1.80 5.09
N PRO A 295 -12.43 2.19 5.79
CA PRO A 295 -12.83 3.59 5.82
C PRO A 295 -11.73 4.42 6.51
N THR A 296 -11.54 5.65 6.01
CA THR A 296 -10.55 6.59 6.55
C THR A 296 -11.18 7.95 6.77
N TRP A 297 -10.78 8.65 7.83
CA TRP A 297 -11.19 10.03 8.04
C TRP A 297 -10.05 10.81 8.66
N GLY A 298 -10.02 12.10 8.39
CA GLY A 298 -8.99 12.95 8.96
C GLY A 298 -9.37 14.42 8.94
N ILE A 299 -8.62 15.19 9.71
CA ILE A 299 -8.68 16.65 9.73
C ILE A 299 -7.29 17.20 9.51
N GLY A 300 -7.22 18.38 8.92
CA GLY A 300 -5.95 19.04 8.61
C GLY A 300 -6.04 20.54 8.82
N ILE A 301 -4.89 21.15 9.09
CA ILE A 301 -4.73 22.58 9.24
C ILE A 301 -3.62 23.04 8.32
N ALA A 302 -3.84 24.15 7.61
CA ALA A 302 -2.82 24.90 6.90
C ALA A 302 -2.72 26.31 7.46
N PHE A 303 -1.59 26.62 8.10
CA PHE A 303 -1.32 27.87 8.77
C PHE A 303 -0.17 28.64 8.10
N ARG A 304 -0.44 29.89 7.71
CA ARG A 304 0.47 30.80 7.01
C ARG A 304 0.78 32.01 7.90
N PRO A 305 1.63 31.86 8.94
CA PRO A 305 1.94 32.96 9.86
C PRO A 305 2.67 34.12 9.18
N HIS A 306 3.35 33.86 8.06
CA HIS A 306 4.09 34.83 7.27
C HIS A 306 3.94 34.51 5.77
N PRO A 307 3.98 35.47 4.84
CA PRO A 307 3.84 35.21 3.39
C PRO A 307 4.85 34.24 2.75
N ARG A 308 5.90 33.85 3.49
CA ARG A 308 6.93 32.90 3.07
C ARG A 308 6.91 31.59 3.83
N LEU A 309 6.09 31.46 4.86
CA LEU A 309 6.09 30.31 5.75
C LEU A 309 4.70 29.70 5.77
N LEU A 310 4.63 28.41 5.46
CA LEU A 310 3.45 27.57 5.58
C LEU A 310 3.79 26.42 6.53
N ILE A 311 2.90 26.17 7.48
CA ILE A 311 2.94 25.04 8.41
C ILE A 311 1.65 24.26 8.20
N VAL A 312 1.77 22.96 8.02
CA VAL A 312 0.65 22.04 7.85
C VAL A 312 0.71 20.96 8.91
N ALA A 313 -0.46 20.55 9.40
CA ALA A 313 -0.57 19.42 10.31
C ALA A 313 -1.88 18.69 10.08
N ASP A 314 -1.80 17.36 9.99
CA ASP A 314 -2.94 16.49 9.77
C ASP A 314 -2.99 15.37 10.81
N TRP A 315 -4.21 15.00 11.19
CA TRP A 315 -4.51 13.72 11.83
C TRP A 315 -5.43 12.93 10.91
N GLN A 316 -5.13 11.65 10.74
CA GLN A 316 -5.96 10.71 10.01
C GLN A 316 -6.14 9.43 10.83
N ARG A 317 -7.31 8.82 10.72
CA ARG A 317 -7.60 7.51 11.28
C ARG A 317 -8.03 6.54 10.18
N GLU A 318 -7.52 5.33 10.27
CA GLU A 318 -7.83 4.20 9.39
C GLU A 318 -8.45 3.08 10.21
N ASP A 319 -9.64 2.63 9.84
CA ASP A 319 -10.37 1.62 10.59
C ASP A 319 -10.20 0.21 10.00
N TRP A 320 -9.16 -0.48 10.46
CA TRP A 320 -8.88 -1.86 10.10
C TRP A 320 -9.58 -2.89 11.00
N THR A 321 -10.44 -2.51 11.95
CA THR A 321 -11.03 -3.46 12.91
C THR A 321 -11.98 -4.47 12.28
N ARG A 322 -12.37 -4.23 11.02
CA ARG A 322 -13.23 -5.13 10.24
C ARG A 322 -12.43 -6.00 9.25
N ALA A 323 -11.09 -5.91 9.29
CA ALA A 323 -10.24 -6.63 8.36
C ALA A 323 -10.35 -8.14 8.60
N ARG A 324 -10.79 -8.85 7.58
CA ARG A 324 -10.90 -10.31 7.57
C ARG A 324 -10.27 -10.86 6.32
N TYR A 325 -9.62 -12.00 6.45
CA TYR A 325 -9.16 -12.80 5.34
C TYR A 325 -10.28 -13.77 4.96
N ASN A 326 -11.01 -13.47 3.88
CA ASN A 326 -12.10 -14.31 3.38
C ASN A 326 -11.77 -14.79 1.97
N PHE A 327 -11.19 -15.97 1.87
CA PHE A 327 -10.71 -16.61 0.64
C PHE A 327 -11.48 -17.91 0.44
N ASN A 328 -12.35 -17.97 -0.57
CA ASN A 328 -13.17 -19.14 -0.85
C ASN A 328 -12.74 -19.79 -2.15
N GLN A 329 -12.61 -21.10 -2.18
CA GLN A 329 -12.15 -21.90 -3.30
C GLN A 329 -13.28 -22.85 -3.74
N HIS A 330 -13.71 -22.72 -4.99
CA HIS A 330 -14.74 -23.56 -5.60
C HIS A 330 -14.16 -24.44 -6.70
N ASN A 331 -14.87 -25.52 -7.01
CA ASN A 331 -14.60 -26.40 -8.14
C ASN A 331 -13.22 -27.09 -8.14
N HIS A 332 -12.70 -27.54 -6.98
CA HIS A 332 -11.51 -28.39 -6.98
C HIS A 332 -11.82 -29.77 -7.61
N ARG A 333 -10.93 -30.24 -8.50
CA ARG A 333 -11.15 -31.47 -9.29
C ARG A 333 -10.93 -32.77 -8.51
N SER A 334 -10.22 -32.73 -7.39
CA SER A 334 -9.95 -33.87 -6.51
C SER A 334 -10.22 -33.52 -5.05
N SER A 335 -10.82 -34.47 -4.32
CA SER A 335 -11.05 -34.39 -2.87
C SER A 335 -9.78 -34.58 -2.02
N ARG A 336 -8.59 -34.60 -2.65
CA ARG A 336 -7.29 -34.87 -2.01
C ARG A 336 -6.42 -33.62 -1.81
N SER A 337 -6.78 -32.45 -2.36
CA SER A 337 -6.03 -31.22 -2.09
C SER A 337 -6.25 -30.78 -0.65
N PHE A 338 -5.14 -30.52 0.05
CA PHE A 338 -5.12 -30.01 1.42
C PHE A 338 -4.74 -28.52 1.47
N LEU A 339 -4.37 -27.90 0.34
CA LEU A 339 -3.98 -26.49 0.24
C LEU A 339 -5.03 -25.62 -0.43
N LEU A 340 -5.92 -26.21 -1.25
CA LEU A 340 -7.03 -25.51 -1.87
C LEU A 340 -8.28 -25.51 -0.97
N GLN A 341 -8.14 -25.03 0.26
CA GLN A 341 -9.22 -24.95 1.25
C GLN A 341 -9.81 -23.53 1.38
N ASP A 342 -11.08 -23.46 1.79
CA ASP A 342 -11.71 -22.21 2.20
C ASP A 342 -11.05 -21.68 3.48
N MET A 343 -10.79 -20.38 3.51
CA MET A 343 -10.25 -19.68 4.67
C MET A 343 -11.14 -18.49 5.02
N ASP A 344 -11.64 -18.47 6.25
CA ASP A 344 -12.27 -17.29 6.85
C ASP A 344 -11.64 -17.04 8.22
N MET A 345 -10.84 -15.99 8.29
CA MET A 345 -10.10 -15.65 9.50
C MET A 345 -10.19 -14.16 9.79
N ASP A 346 -10.39 -13.84 11.06
CA ASP A 346 -10.22 -12.49 11.57
C ASP A 346 -8.72 -12.16 11.63
N LEU A 347 -8.33 -11.06 10.99
CA LEU A 347 -6.94 -10.63 11.01
C LEU A 347 -6.55 -10.01 12.36
N ASN A 348 -7.52 -9.72 13.23
CA ASN A 348 -7.37 -9.04 14.51
C ASN A 348 -6.58 -7.72 14.36
N TRP A 349 -6.83 -7.01 13.26
CA TRP A 349 -6.22 -5.72 13.01
C TRP A 349 -6.93 -4.63 13.82
N HIS A 350 -6.20 -3.57 14.11
CA HIS A 350 -6.67 -2.46 14.91
C HIS A 350 -6.69 -1.18 14.10
N ALA A 351 -7.52 -0.23 14.51
CA ALA A 351 -7.49 1.10 13.92
C ALA A 351 -6.13 1.77 14.17
N ILE A 352 -5.68 2.55 13.18
CA ILE A 352 -4.41 3.27 13.20
C ILE A 352 -4.71 4.75 13.16
N ASP A 353 -3.99 5.53 13.97
CA ASP A 353 -3.99 6.98 13.95
C ASP A 353 -2.65 7.47 13.39
N ASP A 354 -2.69 8.23 12.31
CA ASP A 354 -1.56 8.84 11.63
C ASP A 354 -1.52 10.35 11.92
N PHE A 355 -0.35 10.85 12.33
CA PHE A 355 -0.11 12.24 12.65
C PHE A 355 1.03 12.75 11.79
N ARG A 356 0.74 13.76 10.99
CA ARG A 356 1.66 14.29 9.98
C ARG A 356 1.85 15.76 10.17
N VAL A 357 3.08 16.23 10.02
CA VAL A 357 3.40 17.65 10.09
C VAL A 357 4.37 18.03 8.98
N GLY A 358 4.14 19.20 8.38
CA GLY A 358 4.97 19.71 7.29
C GLY A 358 5.22 21.20 7.42
N VAL A 359 6.34 21.64 6.86
CA VAL A 359 6.69 23.05 6.74
C VAL A 359 7.18 23.34 5.33
N GLU A 360 6.73 24.44 4.74
CA GLU A 360 7.22 24.99 3.48
C GLU A 360 7.72 26.42 3.72
N TYR A 361 8.93 26.70 3.25
CA TYR A 361 9.53 28.03 3.28
C TYR A 361 9.90 28.51 1.87
N LYS A 362 9.31 29.64 1.47
CA LYS A 362 9.61 30.32 0.20
C LYS A 362 10.89 31.14 0.32
N VAL A 363 11.99 30.60 -0.19
CA VAL A 363 13.32 31.23 -0.18
C VAL A 363 13.42 32.31 -1.25
N ALA A 364 12.90 32.04 -2.45
CA ALA A 364 12.83 32.97 -3.57
C ALA A 364 11.51 32.75 -4.35
N GLU A 365 11.27 33.54 -5.40
CA GLU A 365 10.01 33.51 -6.16
C GLU A 365 9.60 32.09 -6.61
N ASN A 366 10.57 31.31 -7.08
CA ASN A 366 10.40 29.95 -7.60
C ASN A 366 11.23 28.90 -6.84
N PHE A 367 11.67 29.22 -5.62
CA PHE A 367 12.50 28.31 -4.82
C PHE A 367 11.91 28.12 -3.42
N PHE A 368 11.53 26.89 -3.12
CA PHE A 368 10.86 26.48 -1.90
C PHE A 368 11.64 25.36 -1.24
N LEU A 369 11.81 25.45 0.08
CA LEU A 369 12.32 24.37 0.92
C LEU A 369 11.17 23.77 1.70
N ARG A 370 11.13 22.44 1.76
CA ARG A 370 10.09 21.69 2.45
C ARG A 370 10.69 20.61 3.32
N ALA A 371 10.04 20.36 4.43
CA ALA A 371 10.31 19.23 5.31
C ALA A 371 9.00 18.77 5.92
N GLY A 372 8.89 17.47 6.21
CA GLY A 372 7.78 16.94 6.97
C GLY A 372 8.14 15.63 7.66
N HIS A 373 7.26 15.22 8.57
CA HIS A 373 7.38 14.03 9.39
C HIS A 373 6.06 13.28 9.42
#